data_AF-A0A061GUH6-F1
#
_entry.id   AF-A0A061GUH6-F1
#
_cell.length_a   1.000
_cell.length_b   1.000
_cell.length_c   1.000
_cell.angle_alpha   90.00
_cell.angle_beta   90.00
_cell.angle_gamma   90.00
#
_symmetry.space_group_name_H-M   'P 1'
#
loop_
_entity.id
_entity.type
_entity.pdbx_description
1 polymer ?
#
loop_
_entity_poly.entity_id
_entity_poly.type
_entity_poly.pdbx_seq_one_letter_code
_entity_poly.pdbx_strand_id
1 'polypeptide(L)'
;MALASELTLKQLQDFHNIDRLAYTRLVIGLGFDLFPSMKIVAFWNFLERRGFKHFVKNLQQLPDPLLFSLAKEAIMFLHCLYLSTQEIFPRVHRDFPVTSKLVGQHISLAYLLKNRECAKRMIEDFVEDVCRLAFCDIVLTRLARKKSSKSNSALQCQTPHGGKMQQKVATVTKDKASVGSEDRTLFMTFSRGHPVINQDLHGFIVRKFGECVEAIYMDKSPLPLFACVVLKSLSDMSMILGGKKLVKFFINGKQVRARRFVSKSVEQSRCTTARATGIPERRLSSFC
;
A
#
# COMPACT_ATOMS: atom_id res chain seq x y z
N MET A 1 18.90 22.00 4.52
CA MET A 1 19.04 21.40 3.17
C MET A 1 18.30 20.07 3.18
N ALA A 2 17.08 20.00 2.63
CA ALA A 2 16.34 18.75 2.53
C ALA A 2 17.02 17.84 1.49
N LEU A 3 17.30 16.59 1.87
CA LEU A 3 18.03 15.63 1.03
C LEU A 3 17.15 15.24 -0.17
N ALA A 4 17.74 15.22 -1.37
CA ALA A 4 17.04 15.00 -2.65
C ALA A 4 16.14 13.74 -2.70
N SER A 5 16.34 12.75 -1.82
CA SER A 5 15.47 11.57 -1.66
C SER A 5 14.12 11.86 -1.01
N GLU A 6 14.06 12.83 -0.11
CA GLU A 6 12.81 13.27 0.53
C GLU A 6 11.98 14.09 -0.46
N LEU A 7 12.67 14.83 -1.36
CA LEU A 7 12.04 15.58 -2.44
C LEU A 7 11.34 14.65 -3.46
N THR A 8 11.94 13.51 -3.82
CA THR A 8 11.36 12.58 -4.82
C THR A 8 10.20 11.75 -4.29
N LEU A 9 10.26 11.28 -3.04
CA LEU A 9 9.11 10.60 -2.42
C LEU A 9 7.95 11.56 -2.25
N LYS A 10 8.21 12.78 -1.75
CA LYS A 10 7.19 13.80 -1.59
C LYS A 10 6.57 14.18 -2.94
N GLN A 11 7.37 14.30 -3.99
CA GLN A 11 6.88 14.49 -5.36
C GLN A 11 5.99 13.33 -5.84
N LEU A 12 6.38 12.08 -5.63
CA LEU A 12 5.57 10.91 -5.97
C LEU A 12 4.24 10.91 -5.20
N GLN A 13 4.31 11.26 -3.92
CA GLN A 13 3.19 11.40 -3.02
C GLN A 13 2.22 12.51 -3.43
N ASP A 14 2.76 13.67 -3.81
CA ASP A 14 1.98 14.82 -4.30
C ASP A 14 1.34 14.49 -5.66
N PHE A 15 2.08 13.82 -6.54
CA PHE A 15 1.58 13.37 -7.84
C PHE A 15 0.43 12.36 -7.70
N HIS A 16 0.55 11.41 -6.77
CA HIS A 16 -0.48 10.42 -6.46
C HIS A 16 -1.42 10.85 -5.33
N ASN A 17 -1.54 12.15 -5.03
CA ASN A 17 -2.34 12.61 -3.89
C ASN A 17 -3.82 12.18 -3.99
N ILE A 18 -4.38 12.17 -5.20
CA ILE A 18 -5.76 11.71 -5.44
C ILE A 18 -5.92 10.23 -5.05
N ASP A 19 -4.96 9.38 -5.42
CA ASP A 19 -4.93 7.96 -5.09
C ASP A 19 -4.74 7.74 -3.58
N ARG A 20 -3.87 8.55 -2.97
CA ARG A 20 -3.62 8.56 -1.53
C ARG A 20 -4.84 8.92 -0.72
N LEU A 21 -5.62 9.91 -1.17
CA LEU A 21 -6.88 10.30 -0.53
C LEU A 21 -7.90 9.16 -0.63
N ALA A 22 -8.03 8.52 -1.80
CA ALA A 22 -8.90 7.36 -1.97
C ALA A 22 -8.49 6.19 -1.05
N TYR A 23 -7.19 5.89 -0.98
CA TYR A 23 -6.65 4.87 -0.07
C TYR A 23 -6.91 5.20 1.40
N THR A 24 -6.72 6.46 1.80
CA THR A 24 -6.97 6.94 3.17
C THR A 24 -8.43 6.76 3.55
N ARG A 25 -9.37 7.11 2.67
CA ARG A 25 -10.81 6.90 2.91
C ARG A 25 -11.14 5.42 3.10
N LEU A 26 -10.56 4.53 2.30
CA LEU A 26 -10.75 3.09 2.46
C LEU A 26 -10.27 2.57 3.82
N VAL A 27 -9.00 2.86 4.19
CA VAL A 27 -8.38 2.19 5.35
C VAL A 27 -8.64 2.89 6.68
N ILE A 28 -8.76 4.21 6.67
CA ILE A 28 -9.01 5.02 7.87
C ILE A 28 -10.50 5.27 8.04
N GLY A 29 -11.20 5.71 6.99
CA GLY A 29 -12.63 6.04 7.06
C GLY A 29 -13.52 4.80 7.12
N LEU A 30 -13.36 3.89 6.17
CA LEU A 30 -14.24 2.72 6.01
C LEU A 30 -13.70 1.44 6.68
N GLY A 31 -12.46 1.47 7.19
CA GLY A 31 -11.87 0.37 7.94
C GLY A 31 -11.47 -0.86 7.12
N PHE A 32 -11.29 -0.72 5.80
CA PHE A 32 -10.78 -1.82 4.96
C PHE A 32 -9.33 -2.19 5.31
N ASP A 33 -8.97 -3.42 4.96
CA ASP A 33 -7.62 -3.94 5.15
C ASP A 33 -6.59 -3.22 4.27
N LEU A 34 -5.40 -3.01 4.83
CA LEU A 34 -4.34 -2.18 4.24
C LEU A 34 -3.91 -2.67 2.85
N PHE A 35 -3.54 -3.95 2.73
CA PHE A 35 -2.98 -4.50 1.49
C PHE A 35 -4.04 -4.74 0.40
N PRO A 36 -5.22 -5.33 0.68
CA PRO A 36 -6.30 -5.40 -0.30
C PRO A 36 -6.73 -4.02 -0.82
N SER A 37 -6.73 -2.99 0.03
CA SER A 37 -7.07 -1.62 -0.38
C SER A 37 -6.11 -1.04 -1.42
N MET A 38 -4.84 -1.46 -1.44
CA MET A 38 -3.90 -1.04 -2.50
C MET A 38 -4.34 -1.57 -3.86
N LYS A 39 -4.81 -2.82 -3.92
CA LYS A 39 -5.33 -3.43 -5.16
C LYS A 39 -6.65 -2.78 -5.60
N ILE A 40 -7.49 -2.35 -4.65
CA ILE A 40 -8.72 -1.61 -4.95
C ILE A 40 -8.39 -0.28 -5.64
N VAL A 41 -7.46 0.50 -5.09
CA VAL A 41 -7.03 1.78 -5.69
C VAL A 41 -6.33 1.58 -7.03
N ALA A 42 -5.51 0.53 -7.15
CA ALA A 42 -4.89 0.14 -8.42
C ALA A 42 -5.93 -0.24 -9.49
N PHE A 43 -7.00 -0.94 -9.10
CA PHE A 43 -8.12 -1.24 -10.00
C PHE A 43 -8.84 0.03 -10.46
N TRP A 44 -9.07 0.99 -9.58
CA TRP A 44 -9.68 2.28 -9.97
C TRP A 44 -8.80 3.08 -10.92
N ASN A 45 -7.47 3.04 -10.76
CA ASN A 45 -6.52 3.61 -11.71
C ASN A 45 -6.53 2.86 -13.07
N PHE A 46 -6.68 1.54 -13.04
CA PHE A 46 -6.87 0.73 -14.25
C PHE A 46 -8.14 1.15 -15.02
N LEU A 47 -9.24 1.50 -14.33
CA LEU A 47 -10.43 2.03 -14.97
C LEU A 47 -10.16 3.36 -15.69
N GLU A 48 -9.37 4.26 -15.11
CA GLU A 48 -8.97 5.50 -15.81
C GLU A 48 -8.18 5.22 -17.09
N ARG A 49 -7.25 4.25 -17.04
CA ARG A 49 -6.48 3.81 -18.22
C ARG A 49 -7.37 3.18 -19.30
N ARG A 50 -8.51 2.59 -18.92
CA ARG A 50 -9.52 2.06 -19.85
C ARG A 50 -10.41 3.15 -20.48
N GLY A 51 -10.26 4.41 -20.06
CA GLY A 51 -10.97 5.56 -20.63
C GLY A 51 -11.99 6.21 -19.69
N PHE A 52 -12.19 5.68 -18.48
CA PHE A 52 -13.08 6.28 -17.48
C PHE A 52 -12.36 7.45 -16.79
N LYS A 53 -12.25 8.58 -17.48
CA LYS A 53 -11.47 9.75 -17.02
C LYS A 53 -11.93 10.24 -15.65
N HIS A 54 -10.96 10.63 -14.82
CA HIS A 54 -11.19 11.21 -13.49
C HIS A 54 -11.95 10.29 -12.52
N PHE A 55 -11.98 8.98 -12.77
CA PHE A 55 -12.64 8.01 -11.92
C PHE A 55 -12.21 8.14 -10.45
N VAL A 56 -10.90 8.15 -10.17
CA VAL A 56 -10.36 8.21 -8.80
C VAL A 56 -10.62 9.59 -8.18
N LYS A 57 -10.50 10.66 -8.98
CA LYS A 57 -10.79 12.03 -8.53
C LYS A 57 -12.24 12.17 -8.07
N ASN A 58 -13.19 11.60 -8.82
CA ASN A 58 -14.61 11.65 -8.51
C ASN A 58 -14.96 10.91 -7.22
N LEU A 59 -14.11 9.96 -6.78
CA LEU A 59 -14.34 9.23 -5.53
C LEU A 59 -14.29 10.13 -4.31
N GLN A 60 -13.58 11.26 -4.35
CA GLN A 60 -13.46 12.15 -3.20
C GLN A 60 -14.81 12.74 -2.77
N GLN A 61 -15.73 12.95 -3.71
CA GLN A 61 -17.06 13.50 -3.46
C GLN A 61 -18.12 12.43 -3.17
N LEU A 62 -17.78 11.14 -3.30
CA LEU A 62 -18.74 10.07 -3.05
C LEU A 62 -19.04 9.93 -1.57
N PRO A 63 -20.31 9.77 -1.16
CA PRO A 63 -20.65 9.37 0.21
C PRO A 63 -20.03 8.03 0.59
N ASP A 64 -19.65 7.88 1.86
CA ASP A 64 -19.03 6.66 2.40
C ASP A 64 -19.79 5.36 2.09
N PRO A 65 -21.14 5.27 2.18
CA PRO A 65 -21.87 4.06 1.81
C PRO A 65 -21.72 3.67 0.33
N LEU A 66 -21.64 4.67 -0.55
CA LEU A 66 -21.48 4.46 -1.98
C LEU A 66 -20.04 4.05 -2.31
N LEU A 67 -19.05 4.67 -1.67
CA LEU A 67 -17.65 4.27 -1.75
C LEU A 67 -17.42 2.84 -1.23
N PHE A 68 -18.09 2.45 -0.15
CA PHE A 68 -18.06 1.09 0.38
C PHE A 68 -18.61 0.08 -0.64
N SER A 69 -19.76 0.39 -1.24
CA SER A 69 -20.39 -0.45 -2.27
C SER A 69 -19.49 -0.57 -3.51
N LEU A 70 -18.85 0.52 -3.93
CA LEU A 70 -17.87 0.51 -5.00
C LEU A 70 -16.63 -0.33 -4.67
N ALA A 71 -16.15 -0.27 -3.42
CA ALA A 71 -15.04 -1.10 -2.97
C ALA A 71 -15.40 -2.60 -2.97
N LYS A 72 -16.65 -2.95 -2.68
CA LYS A 72 -17.14 -4.34 -2.78
C LYS A 72 -17.16 -4.84 -4.24
N GLU A 73 -17.56 -3.99 -5.17
CA GLU A 73 -17.44 -4.27 -6.61
C GLU A 73 -15.98 -4.47 -7.03
N ALA A 74 -15.07 -3.59 -6.58
CA ALA A 74 -13.64 -3.75 -6.84
C ALA A 74 -13.09 -5.08 -6.30
N ILE A 75 -13.48 -5.47 -5.07
CA ILE A 75 -13.10 -6.77 -4.49
C ILE A 75 -13.63 -7.92 -5.35
N MET A 76 -14.86 -7.83 -5.85
CA MET A 76 -15.44 -8.86 -6.72
C MET A 76 -14.64 -8.97 -8.03
N PHE A 77 -14.32 -7.84 -8.67
CA PHE A 77 -13.49 -7.81 -9.87
C PHE A 77 -12.13 -8.46 -9.60
N LEU A 78 -11.44 -8.01 -8.55
CA LEU A 78 -10.13 -8.53 -8.17
C LEU A 78 -10.20 -10.04 -7.90
N HIS A 79 -11.22 -10.52 -7.20
CA HIS A 79 -11.41 -11.95 -7.00
C HIS A 79 -11.50 -12.70 -8.34
N CYS A 80 -12.37 -12.25 -9.25
CA CYS A 80 -12.50 -12.85 -10.58
C CYS A 80 -11.24 -12.71 -11.45
N LEU A 81 -10.46 -11.65 -11.29
CA LEU A 81 -9.21 -11.42 -12.02
C LEU A 81 -8.18 -12.53 -11.75
N TYR A 82 -8.24 -13.18 -10.60
CA TYR A 82 -7.28 -14.22 -10.17
C TYR A 82 -7.82 -15.66 -10.22
N LEU A 83 -9.09 -15.89 -10.60
CA LEU A 83 -9.68 -17.23 -10.73
C LEU A 83 -9.19 -18.01 -11.96
N SER A 84 -9.25 -19.34 -12.00
CA SER A 84 -8.99 -20.05 -13.26
C SER A 84 -10.06 -19.70 -14.33
N THR A 85 -9.75 -19.87 -15.63
CA THR A 85 -10.70 -19.56 -16.71
C THR A 85 -12.00 -20.35 -16.60
N GLN A 86 -11.93 -21.60 -16.12
CA GLN A 86 -13.09 -22.46 -15.90
C GLN A 86 -14.03 -21.92 -14.81
N GLU A 87 -13.48 -21.34 -13.74
CA GLU A 87 -14.27 -20.76 -12.64
C GLU A 87 -14.89 -19.39 -12.99
N ILE A 88 -14.34 -18.70 -13.98
CA ILE A 88 -14.82 -17.38 -14.41
C ILE A 88 -16.00 -17.50 -15.36
N PHE A 89 -16.03 -18.50 -16.22
CA PHE A 89 -17.04 -18.65 -17.28
C PHE A 89 -18.48 -18.48 -16.78
N PRO A 90 -18.91 -19.06 -15.64
CA PRO A 90 -20.27 -18.86 -15.12
C PRO A 90 -20.57 -17.43 -14.61
N ARG A 91 -19.56 -16.57 -14.52
CA ARG A 91 -19.61 -15.25 -13.88
C ARG A 91 -19.37 -14.09 -14.84
N VAL A 92 -19.08 -14.36 -16.12
CA VAL A 92 -18.69 -13.34 -17.11
C VAL A 92 -19.77 -12.28 -17.37
N HIS A 93 -21.03 -12.63 -17.16
CA HIS A 93 -22.19 -11.73 -17.28
C HIS A 93 -22.47 -10.93 -16.01
N ARG A 94 -21.64 -11.04 -14.96
CA ARG A 94 -21.82 -10.21 -13.77
C ARG A 94 -21.56 -8.75 -14.13
N ASP A 95 -22.48 -7.91 -13.68
CA ASP A 95 -22.41 -6.47 -13.86
C ASP A 95 -21.85 -5.77 -12.63
N PHE A 96 -21.42 -4.54 -12.86
CA PHE A 96 -20.88 -3.63 -11.86
C PHE A 96 -21.80 -2.42 -11.75
N PRO A 97 -22.97 -2.53 -11.12
CA PRO A 97 -24.01 -1.50 -11.14
C PRO A 97 -23.56 -0.15 -10.56
N VAL A 98 -22.77 -0.12 -9.49
CA VAL A 98 -22.22 1.10 -8.90
C VAL A 98 -21.21 1.74 -9.84
N THR A 99 -20.26 0.95 -10.36
CA THR A 99 -19.30 1.42 -11.36
C THR A 99 -20.02 1.95 -12.59
N SER A 100 -21.03 1.22 -13.08
CA SER A 100 -21.82 1.58 -14.26
C SER A 100 -22.53 2.91 -14.08
N LYS A 101 -23.15 3.12 -12.91
CA LYS A 101 -23.80 4.37 -12.55
C LYS A 101 -22.81 5.54 -12.48
N LEU A 102 -21.61 5.30 -11.95
CA LEU A 102 -20.57 6.34 -11.83
C LEU A 102 -20.00 6.76 -13.18
N VAL A 103 -19.86 5.83 -14.12
CA VAL A 103 -19.30 6.12 -15.45
C VAL A 103 -20.36 6.46 -16.50
N GLY A 104 -21.65 6.31 -16.18
CA GLY A 104 -22.76 6.54 -17.11
C GLY A 104 -22.84 5.53 -18.25
N GLN A 105 -22.26 4.33 -18.08
CA GLN A 105 -22.18 3.29 -19.09
C GLN A 105 -22.34 1.91 -18.42
N HIS A 106 -22.97 0.95 -19.10
CA HIS A 106 -23.04 -0.43 -18.61
C HIS A 106 -21.65 -1.08 -18.58
N ILE A 107 -21.24 -1.57 -17.42
CA ILE A 107 -19.95 -2.25 -17.18
C ILE A 107 -20.21 -3.68 -16.72
N SER A 108 -19.72 -4.63 -17.53
CA SER A 108 -19.75 -6.07 -17.23
C SER A 108 -18.36 -6.63 -16.93
N LEU A 109 -18.31 -7.79 -16.29
CA LEU A 109 -17.07 -8.51 -16.01
C LEU A 109 -16.34 -8.89 -17.30
N ALA A 110 -17.07 -9.36 -18.32
CA ALA A 110 -16.51 -9.66 -19.63
C ALA A 110 -15.79 -8.45 -20.25
N TYR A 111 -16.38 -7.25 -20.14
CA TYR A 111 -15.76 -6.02 -20.63
C TYR A 111 -14.43 -5.71 -19.92
N LEU A 112 -14.42 -5.78 -18.58
CA LEU A 112 -13.23 -5.51 -17.78
C LEU A 112 -12.12 -6.57 -17.99
N LEU A 113 -12.50 -7.81 -18.26
CA LEU A 113 -11.56 -8.93 -18.48
C LEU A 113 -11.13 -9.13 -19.94
N LYS A 114 -11.58 -8.30 -20.89
CA LYS A 114 -11.23 -8.40 -22.33
C LYS A 114 -9.72 -8.56 -22.61
N ASN A 115 -8.86 -8.06 -21.72
CA ASN A 115 -7.43 -8.35 -21.71
C ASN A 115 -6.96 -8.62 -20.27
N ARG A 116 -7.31 -9.81 -19.77
CA ARG A 116 -7.15 -10.20 -18.37
C ARG A 116 -5.71 -10.12 -17.87
N GLU A 117 -4.75 -10.64 -18.61
CA GLU A 117 -3.33 -10.60 -18.21
C GLU A 117 -2.75 -9.19 -18.20
N CYS A 118 -3.21 -8.33 -19.12
CA CYS A 118 -2.86 -6.91 -19.09
C CYS A 118 -3.44 -6.21 -17.87
N ALA A 119 -4.71 -6.48 -17.52
CA ALA A 119 -5.34 -5.95 -16.31
C ALA A 119 -4.60 -6.40 -15.05
N LYS A 120 -4.22 -7.68 -14.97
CA LYS A 120 -3.44 -8.24 -13.86
C LYS A 120 -2.09 -7.54 -13.71
N ARG A 121 -1.31 -7.44 -14.79
CA ARG A 121 -0.01 -6.74 -14.77
C ARG A 121 -0.15 -5.28 -14.37
N MET A 122 -1.08 -4.53 -14.97
CA MET A 122 -1.26 -3.11 -14.63
C MET A 122 -1.59 -2.89 -13.16
N ILE A 123 -2.42 -3.76 -12.56
CA ILE A 123 -2.76 -3.67 -11.14
C ILE A 123 -1.55 -4.03 -10.27
N GLU A 124 -0.83 -5.09 -10.61
CA GLU A 124 0.37 -5.52 -9.87
C GLU A 124 1.48 -4.46 -9.93
N ASP A 125 1.78 -3.95 -11.12
CA ASP A 125 2.79 -2.91 -11.36
C ASP A 125 2.44 -1.63 -10.59
N PHE A 126 1.17 -1.19 -10.61
CA PHE A 126 0.76 -0.02 -9.83
C PHE A 126 0.92 -0.24 -8.32
N VAL A 127 0.63 -1.43 -7.82
CA VAL A 127 0.85 -1.73 -6.40
C VAL A 127 2.33 -1.69 -6.05
N GLU A 128 3.19 -2.30 -6.88
CA GLU A 128 4.63 -2.37 -6.65
C GLU A 128 5.32 -1.01 -6.77
N ASP A 129 5.02 -0.27 -7.84
CA ASP A 129 5.71 0.96 -8.21
C ASP A 129 5.16 2.20 -7.49
N VAL A 130 3.86 2.20 -7.16
CA VAL A 130 3.18 3.36 -6.57
C VAL A 130 2.75 3.06 -5.14
N CYS A 131 1.80 2.14 -4.92
CA CYS A 131 1.12 2.01 -3.63
C CYS A 131 2.09 1.73 -2.47
N ARG A 132 3.06 0.83 -2.67
CA ARG A 132 4.04 0.47 -1.64
C ARG A 132 4.86 1.65 -1.12
N LEU A 133 5.08 2.64 -1.98
CA LEU A 133 5.94 3.78 -1.72
C LEU A 133 5.13 5.00 -1.31
N ALA A 134 4.16 5.38 -2.13
CA ALA A 134 3.35 6.58 -1.92
C ALA A 134 2.38 6.46 -0.74
N PHE A 135 1.97 5.24 -0.34
CA PHE A 135 0.97 5.04 0.71
C PHE A 135 1.58 4.54 2.03
N CYS A 136 2.91 4.43 2.10
CA CYS A 136 3.62 3.85 3.25
C CYS A 136 3.31 4.59 4.56
N ASP A 137 3.31 5.92 4.52
CA ASP A 137 3.04 6.77 5.68
C ASP A 137 1.58 6.65 6.17
N ILE A 138 0.62 6.46 5.27
CA ILE A 138 -0.80 6.20 5.61
C ILE A 138 -0.93 4.84 6.31
N VAL A 139 -0.23 3.82 5.79
CA VAL A 139 -0.15 2.49 6.42
C VAL A 139 0.41 2.61 7.84
N LEU A 140 1.54 3.30 8.01
CA LEU A 140 2.17 3.50 9.31
C LEU A 140 1.25 4.27 10.28
N THR A 141 0.60 5.31 9.81
CA THR A 141 -0.37 6.10 10.59
C THR A 141 -1.52 5.24 11.10
N ARG A 142 -2.11 4.40 10.23
CA ARG A 142 -3.20 3.50 10.62
C ARG A 142 -2.75 2.45 11.63
N LEU A 143 -1.53 1.93 11.47
CA LEU A 143 -0.94 0.95 12.38
C LEU A 143 -0.60 1.56 13.76
N ALA A 144 -0.12 2.80 13.82
CA ALA A 144 0.14 3.51 15.08
C ALA A 144 -1.15 3.72 15.88
N ARG A 145 -2.25 4.13 15.23
CA ARG A 145 -3.56 4.32 15.90
C ARG A 145 -4.12 3.03 16.50
N LYS A 146 -3.87 1.87 15.88
CA LYS A 146 -4.28 0.57 16.45
C LYS A 146 -3.53 0.21 17.73
N LYS A 147 -2.27 0.66 17.91
CA LYS A 147 -1.49 0.41 19.14
C LYS A 147 -2.00 1.27 20.32
N SER A 148 -2.36 2.52 20.08
CA SER A 148 -2.93 3.42 21.10
C SER A 148 -4.34 3.05 21.56
N SER A 149 -5.11 2.31 20.75
CA SER A 149 -6.46 1.84 21.14
C SER A 149 -6.45 0.52 21.92
N LYS A 150 -5.30 -0.14 22.10
CA LYS A 150 -5.17 -1.38 22.89
C LYS A 150 -4.77 -1.16 24.35
N SER A 151 -4.59 0.08 24.80
CA SER A 151 -4.22 0.41 26.18
C SER A 151 -5.39 0.91 27.04
N ASN A 152 -6.63 0.53 26.73
CA ASN A 152 -7.80 0.74 27.60
C ASN A 152 -8.86 -0.35 27.34
N SER A 153 -8.60 -1.58 27.79
CA SER A 153 -9.66 -2.58 27.96
C SER A 153 -9.27 -3.58 29.05
N ALA A 154 -9.26 -3.10 30.30
CA ALA A 154 -9.40 -3.92 31.50
C ALA A 154 -9.84 -3.02 32.67
N LEU A 155 -11.13 -2.75 32.76
CA LEU A 155 -11.99 -3.05 33.92
C LEU A 155 -13.40 -2.58 33.60
N GLN A 156 -14.36 -3.44 33.93
CA GLN A 156 -15.78 -3.29 33.66
C GLN A 156 -16.53 -2.99 34.96
N CYS A 157 -17.66 -2.29 34.81
CA CYS A 157 -18.91 -2.35 35.59
C CYS A 157 -19.23 -1.33 36.70
N GLN A 158 -20.43 -0.75 36.50
CA GLN A 158 -21.45 -0.24 37.44
C GLN A 158 -21.50 1.26 37.80
N THR A 159 -22.58 1.90 37.33
CA THR A 159 -23.23 3.12 37.84
C THR A 159 -24.02 2.82 39.14
N PRO A 160 -24.67 3.77 39.86
CA PRO A 160 -24.81 5.23 39.67
C PRO A 160 -24.54 6.06 40.95
N HIS A 161 -24.43 7.39 40.83
CA HIS A 161 -25.16 8.41 41.62
C HIS A 161 -24.49 9.79 41.51
N GLY A 162 -25.34 10.83 41.46
CA GLY A 162 -24.98 12.19 41.08
C GLY A 162 -24.21 13.00 42.13
N GLY A 163 -23.61 14.08 41.64
CA GLY A 163 -22.99 15.12 42.46
C GLY A 163 -22.19 16.08 41.59
N LYS A 164 -22.65 17.34 41.51
CA LYS A 164 -21.94 18.46 40.88
C LYS A 164 -20.67 18.78 41.68
N MET A 165 -19.56 19.10 41.02
CA MET A 165 -18.70 20.22 41.47
C MET A 165 -17.68 20.64 40.40
N GLN A 166 -17.43 21.95 40.41
CA GLN A 166 -16.53 22.69 39.55
C GLN A 166 -15.05 22.47 39.94
N GLN A 167 -14.18 22.80 38.97
CA GLN A 167 -13.01 23.69 39.10
C GLN A 167 -11.61 23.08 38.86
N LYS A 168 -10.90 23.81 37.98
CA LYS A 168 -9.48 24.22 38.06
C LYS A 168 -8.41 23.43 37.25
N VAL A 169 -8.10 24.03 36.09
CA VAL A 169 -6.78 24.37 35.53
C VAL A 169 -5.55 23.63 36.08
N ALA A 170 -4.84 22.92 35.19
CA ALA A 170 -3.37 22.88 35.19
C ALA A 170 -2.85 22.53 33.78
N THR A 171 -2.09 23.46 33.21
CA THR A 171 -1.30 23.38 31.99
C THR A 171 -0.17 22.34 32.14
N VAL A 172 0.01 21.42 31.18
CA VAL A 172 1.33 20.83 30.89
C VAL A 172 1.46 20.67 29.37
N THR A 173 2.19 21.60 28.78
CA THR A 173 2.86 21.48 27.49
C THR A 173 3.73 20.23 27.47
N LYS A 174 3.62 19.41 26.43
CA LYS A 174 4.74 18.55 26.03
C LYS A 174 4.75 18.32 24.53
N ASP A 175 5.41 19.25 23.86
CA ASP A 175 6.12 19.00 22.61
C ASP A 175 6.89 17.68 22.74
N LYS A 176 6.61 16.75 21.82
CA LYS A 176 7.56 15.70 21.49
C LYS A 176 7.48 15.44 19.99
N ALA A 177 8.32 16.17 19.27
CA ALA A 177 8.69 15.87 17.90
C ALA A 177 9.11 14.39 17.82
N SER A 178 8.26 13.56 17.20
CA SER A 178 8.57 12.17 16.92
C SER A 178 9.43 12.11 15.66
N VAL A 179 10.73 11.95 15.85
CA VAL A 179 11.70 11.62 14.81
C VAL A 179 11.21 10.39 14.03
N GLY A 180 11.22 10.50 12.69
CA GLY A 180 10.52 9.61 11.76
C GLY A 180 10.90 8.13 11.86
N SER A 181 9.88 7.28 12.03
CA SER A 181 9.99 5.81 12.02
C SER A 181 10.50 5.24 10.68
N GLU A 182 10.33 5.98 9.59
CA GLU A 182 10.64 5.55 8.23
C GLU A 182 12.14 5.33 7.99
N ASP A 183 13.01 6.06 8.71
CA ASP A 183 14.47 5.93 8.55
C ASP A 183 15.05 4.65 9.17
N ARG A 184 14.33 3.98 10.08
CA ARG A 184 14.77 2.80 10.85
C ARG A 184 14.21 1.47 10.34
N THR A 185 13.61 1.44 9.16
CA THR A 185 12.98 0.23 8.59
C THR A 185 13.86 -0.48 7.57
N LEU A 186 14.02 -1.80 7.72
CA LEU A 186 14.61 -2.69 6.72
C LEU A 186 13.51 -3.33 5.86
N PHE A 187 13.73 -3.33 4.55
CA PHE A 187 12.96 -4.12 3.61
C PHE A 187 13.71 -5.40 3.28
N MET A 188 13.12 -6.55 3.61
CA MET A 188 13.71 -7.85 3.40
C MET A 188 12.88 -8.63 2.39
N THR A 189 13.48 -9.07 1.27
CA THR A 189 12.80 -9.89 0.25
C THR A 189 13.28 -11.34 0.29
N PHE A 190 12.37 -12.27 0.04
CA PHE A 190 12.62 -13.70 0.02
C PHE A 190 12.68 -14.24 -1.41
N SER A 191 13.41 -15.32 -1.64
CA SER A 191 13.37 -16.02 -2.93
C SER A 191 11.96 -16.58 -3.19
N ARG A 192 11.51 -16.51 -4.45
CA ARG A 192 10.20 -17.05 -4.86
C ARG A 192 10.12 -18.54 -4.48
N GLY A 193 9.01 -18.95 -3.86
CA GLY A 193 8.78 -20.32 -3.42
C GLY A 193 9.45 -20.72 -2.09
N HIS A 194 10.26 -19.85 -1.47
CA HIS A 194 10.94 -20.13 -0.21
C HIS A 194 10.70 -19.03 0.83
N PRO A 195 9.46 -18.88 1.33
CA PRO A 195 9.12 -17.86 2.31
C PRO A 195 9.87 -18.09 3.63
N VAL A 196 10.22 -17.00 4.31
CA VAL A 196 10.71 -17.03 5.70
C VAL A 196 9.55 -16.60 6.60
N ILE A 197 9.24 -17.40 7.61
CA ILE A 197 8.19 -17.10 8.57
C ILE A 197 8.67 -16.07 9.60
N ASN A 198 7.73 -15.35 10.23
CA ASN A 198 8.03 -14.27 11.17
C ASN A 198 8.98 -14.70 12.30
N GLN A 199 8.73 -15.88 12.89
CA GLN A 199 9.51 -16.40 14.00
C GLN A 199 10.96 -16.71 13.62
N ASP A 200 11.19 -17.30 12.45
CA ASP A 200 12.54 -17.57 11.92
C ASP A 200 13.31 -16.28 11.65
N LEU A 201 12.62 -15.29 11.07
CA LEU A 201 13.24 -13.99 10.80
C LEU A 201 13.59 -13.26 12.09
N HIS A 202 12.68 -13.23 13.06
CA HIS A 202 12.91 -12.63 14.37
C HIS A 202 14.07 -13.31 15.10
N GLY A 203 14.04 -14.65 15.17
CA GLY A 203 15.08 -15.45 15.83
C GLY A 203 16.45 -15.24 15.20
N PHE A 204 16.53 -15.19 13.87
CA PHE A 204 17.78 -14.89 13.17
C PHE A 204 18.36 -13.52 13.54
N ILE A 205 17.52 -12.48 13.51
CA ILE A 205 17.97 -11.10 13.77
C ILE A 205 18.41 -10.97 15.24
N VAL A 206 17.60 -11.46 16.18
CA VAL A 206 17.92 -11.38 17.61
C VAL A 206 19.20 -12.16 17.94
N ARG A 207 19.37 -13.36 17.38
CA ARG A 207 20.56 -14.19 17.61
C ARG A 207 21.83 -13.54 17.08
N LYS A 208 21.75 -12.81 15.97
CA LYS A 208 22.93 -12.27 15.27
C LYS A 208 23.27 -10.83 15.64
N PHE A 209 22.26 -10.02 15.96
CA PHE A 209 22.38 -8.58 16.13
C PHE A 209 21.80 -8.09 17.47
N GLY A 210 21.35 -9.00 18.33
CA GLY A 210 20.72 -8.68 19.61
C GLY A 210 19.27 -8.20 19.46
N GLU A 211 18.66 -7.80 20.58
CA GLU A 211 17.28 -7.30 20.60
C GLU A 211 17.14 -5.91 19.97
N CYS A 212 17.27 -5.83 18.66
CA CYS A 212 17.18 -4.60 17.87
C CYS A 212 15.85 -4.48 17.11
N VAL A 213 14.99 -5.50 17.15
CA VAL A 213 13.71 -5.52 16.45
C VAL A 213 12.62 -4.88 17.31
N GLU A 214 11.97 -3.86 16.78
CA GLU A 214 10.76 -3.25 17.36
C GLU A 214 9.50 -3.95 16.85
N ALA A 215 9.47 -4.28 15.55
CA ALA A 215 8.38 -5.02 14.94
C ALA A 215 8.80 -5.67 13.62
N ILE A 216 8.13 -6.76 13.26
CA ILE A 216 8.23 -7.41 11.95
C ILE A 216 6.85 -7.45 11.32
N TYR A 217 6.75 -6.92 10.10
CA TYR A 217 5.54 -6.93 9.29
C TYR A 217 5.75 -7.82 8.07
N MET A 218 4.86 -8.78 7.88
CA MET A 218 4.78 -9.67 6.72
C MET A 218 3.32 -9.79 6.31
N ASP A 219 3.07 -10.08 5.03
CA ASP A 219 1.74 -10.48 4.58
C ASP A 219 1.34 -11.83 5.21
N LYS A 220 0.04 -12.06 5.44
CA LYS A 220 -0.52 -13.33 5.95
C LYS A 220 -0.69 -14.39 4.86
N SER A 221 -0.25 -14.11 3.64
CA SER A 221 -0.12 -15.11 2.58
C SER A 221 0.64 -16.34 3.11
N PRO A 222 0.26 -17.57 2.71
CA PRO A 222 1.05 -18.77 3.03
C PRO A 222 2.49 -18.70 2.49
N LEU A 223 2.73 -17.83 1.49
CA LEU A 223 4.04 -17.58 0.89
C LEU A 223 4.35 -16.08 0.94
N PRO A 224 4.76 -15.51 2.10
CA PRO A 224 5.23 -14.14 2.13
C PRO A 224 6.44 -14.00 1.19
N LEU A 225 6.49 -12.91 0.43
CA LEU A 225 7.60 -12.59 -0.49
C LEU A 225 8.57 -11.56 0.10
N PHE A 226 8.16 -10.86 1.15
CA PHE A 226 8.94 -9.84 1.80
C PHE A 226 8.50 -9.63 3.26
N ALA A 227 9.35 -8.92 4.01
CA ALA A 227 9.07 -8.39 5.33
C ALA A 227 9.59 -6.96 5.47
N CYS A 228 8.87 -6.16 6.25
CA CYS A 228 9.36 -4.88 6.76
C CYS A 228 9.73 -5.07 8.23
N VAL A 229 11.00 -4.89 8.56
CA VAL A 229 11.51 -4.99 9.93
C VAL A 229 11.81 -3.60 10.44
N VAL A 230 11.08 -3.16 11.47
CA VAL A 230 11.31 -1.88 12.14
C VAL A 230 12.29 -2.11 13.27
N LEU A 231 13.36 -1.32 13.30
CA LEU A 231 14.41 -1.42 14.28
C LEU A 231 14.26 -0.38 15.39
N LYS A 232 14.79 -0.69 16.57
CA LYS A 232 14.80 0.19 17.74
C LYS A 232 15.67 1.44 17.53
N SER A 233 16.66 1.41 16.64
CA SER A 233 17.51 2.58 16.34
C SER A 233 18.10 2.57 14.93
N LEU A 234 18.64 3.72 14.48
CA LEU A 234 19.44 3.81 13.24
C LEU A 234 20.81 3.13 13.37
N SER A 235 21.34 3.08 14.60
CA SER A 235 22.56 2.35 14.90
C SER A 235 22.38 0.85 14.62
N ASP A 236 21.21 0.30 14.98
CA ASP A 236 20.84 -1.08 14.65
C ASP A 236 20.78 -1.31 13.14
N MET A 237 20.20 -0.36 12.39
CA MET A 237 20.17 -0.44 10.93
C MET A 237 21.58 -0.46 10.34
N SER A 238 22.44 0.43 10.84
CA SER A 238 23.82 0.56 10.38
C SER A 238 24.63 -0.70 10.70
N MET A 239 24.39 -1.30 11.86
CA MET A 239 24.98 -2.58 12.28
C MET A 239 24.54 -3.73 11.36
N ILE A 240 23.24 -3.85 11.07
CA ILE A 240 22.70 -4.94 10.24
C ILE A 240 23.16 -4.81 8.79
N LEU A 241 23.18 -3.58 8.25
CA LEU A 241 23.57 -3.32 6.87
C LEU A 241 25.09 -3.22 6.68
N GLY A 242 25.85 -2.97 7.75
CA GLY A 242 27.31 -2.78 7.69
C GLY A 242 27.73 -1.71 6.69
N GLY A 243 26.96 -0.62 6.58
CA GLY A 243 27.16 0.44 5.58
C GLY A 243 26.80 0.07 4.13
N LYS A 244 26.34 -1.15 3.85
CA LYS A 244 25.97 -1.61 2.50
C LYS A 244 24.51 -1.27 2.17
N LYS A 245 24.24 -0.89 0.92
CA LYS A 245 22.85 -0.64 0.44
C LYS A 245 21.98 -1.90 0.45
N LEU A 246 22.60 -3.07 0.32
CA LEU A 246 21.94 -4.37 0.26
C LEU A 246 22.87 -5.43 0.86
N VAL A 247 22.33 -6.25 1.75
CA VAL A 247 23.02 -7.38 2.37
C VAL A 247 22.25 -8.65 2.07
N LYS A 248 22.96 -9.76 1.88
CA LYS A 248 22.37 -11.09 1.73
C LYS A 248 22.56 -11.87 3.02
N PHE A 249 21.47 -12.45 3.50
CA PHE A 249 21.45 -13.37 4.63
C PHE A 249 21.00 -14.75 4.15
N PHE A 250 21.41 -15.77 4.89
CA PHE A 250 20.88 -17.12 4.76
C PHE A 250 20.18 -17.47 6.07
N ILE A 251 18.86 -17.65 6.00
CA ILE A 251 18.01 -17.97 7.15
C ILE A 251 17.39 -19.33 6.86
N ASN A 252 17.74 -20.35 7.65
CA ASN A 252 17.28 -21.74 7.46
C ASN A 252 17.48 -22.24 6.01
N GLY A 253 18.66 -21.98 5.43
CA GLY A 253 18.99 -22.35 4.05
C GLY A 253 18.36 -21.46 2.96
N LYS A 254 17.50 -20.50 3.33
CA LYS A 254 16.79 -19.61 2.41
C LYS A 254 17.53 -18.29 2.28
N GLN A 255 17.66 -17.79 1.05
CA GLN A 255 18.32 -16.51 0.80
C GLN A 255 17.37 -15.34 1.04
N VAL A 256 17.77 -14.42 1.91
CA VAL A 256 17.04 -13.18 2.22
C VAL A 256 17.91 -12.00 1.81
N ARG A 257 17.34 -11.06 1.04
CA ARG A 257 18.03 -9.81 0.69
C ARG A 257 17.46 -8.70 1.57
N ALA A 258 18.29 -8.08 2.38
CA ALA A 258 17.91 -6.98 3.25
C ALA A 258 18.50 -5.67 2.72
N ARG A 259 17.68 -4.64 2.62
CA ARG A 259 18.11 -3.27 2.32
C ARG A 259 17.41 -2.33 3.29
N ARG A 260 17.96 -1.13 3.47
CA ARG A 260 17.17 -0.02 4.01
C ARG A 260 15.90 0.10 3.17
N PHE A 261 14.76 0.29 3.81
CA PHE A 261 13.54 0.64 3.09
C PHE A 261 13.80 1.98 2.41
N VAL A 262 13.94 1.94 1.09
CA VAL A 262 14.14 3.12 0.26
C VAL A 262 12.88 3.25 -0.57
N SER A 263 12.14 4.31 -0.30
CA SER A 263 11.10 4.75 -1.21
C SER A 263 11.77 5.22 -2.50
N LYS A 264 11.56 4.54 -3.62
CA LYS A 264 12.24 4.82 -4.89
C LYS A 264 11.29 5.39 -5.94
N SER A 265 11.65 6.54 -6.51
CA SER A 265 11.41 6.81 -7.94
C SER A 265 12.71 6.71 -8.74
N VAL A 266 12.73 5.69 -9.59
CA VAL A 266 13.31 5.49 -10.94
C VAL A 266 14.49 6.35 -11.43
N GLU A 267 15.58 5.66 -11.78
CA GLU A 267 16.54 6.03 -12.83
C GLU A 267 16.25 5.15 -14.06
N GLN A 268 15.52 5.71 -15.03
CA GLN A 268 15.31 5.17 -16.38
C GLN A 268 14.94 6.34 -17.29
N SER A 269 15.97 7.04 -17.79
CA SER A 269 15.89 7.92 -18.97
C SER A 269 17.32 8.25 -19.42
N ARG A 270 18.01 7.29 -20.04
CA ARG A 270 19.11 7.58 -20.97
C ARG A 270 18.93 6.73 -22.22
N CYS A 271 19.14 7.37 -23.37
CA CYS A 271 18.85 6.95 -24.75
C CYS A 271 17.36 7.02 -25.12
N THR A 272 16.87 7.99 -25.89
CA THR A 272 17.41 8.51 -27.16
C THR A 272 16.88 9.93 -27.44
N THR A 273 17.77 10.86 -27.79
CA THR A 273 17.41 12.15 -28.38
C THR A 273 18.19 12.32 -29.68
N ALA A 274 17.53 12.04 -30.80
CA ALA A 274 17.78 12.54 -32.15
C ALA A 274 16.62 11.94 -32.97
N ARG A 275 15.79 12.66 -33.72
CA ARG A 275 15.96 13.95 -34.41
C ARG A 275 14.54 14.36 -34.83
N ALA A 276 14.12 15.59 -34.54
CA ALA A 276 12.87 16.14 -35.04
C ALA A 276 13.11 16.85 -36.37
N THR A 277 12.47 16.40 -37.45
CA THR A 277 12.06 17.21 -38.61
C THR A 277 11.06 16.42 -39.47
N GLY A 278 9.87 16.98 -39.74
CA GLY A 278 9.02 16.60 -40.90
C GLY A 278 7.62 16.07 -40.57
N ILE A 279 6.59 16.86 -40.91
CA ILE A 279 5.12 16.65 -40.88
C ILE A 279 4.66 15.86 -42.15
N PRO A 280 3.40 15.36 -42.37
CA PRO A 280 2.27 14.86 -41.55
C PRO A 280 1.75 13.44 -41.95
N GLU A 281 0.69 13.00 -41.24
CA GLU A 281 -0.51 12.27 -41.74
C GLU A 281 -0.72 10.76 -41.41
N ARG A 282 -1.96 10.50 -40.95
CA ARG A 282 -2.80 9.27 -40.96
C ARG A 282 -2.72 8.19 -39.85
N ARG A 283 -3.89 8.10 -39.20
CA ARG A 283 -4.73 6.93 -38.88
C ARG A 283 -4.20 5.74 -38.07
N LEU A 284 -5.01 5.48 -37.04
CA LEU A 284 -5.54 4.19 -36.57
C LEU A 284 -4.70 3.31 -35.62
N SER A 285 -5.24 3.23 -34.40
CA SER A 285 -5.71 2.01 -33.73
C SER A 285 -4.82 1.29 -32.72
N SER A 286 -5.53 0.82 -31.69
CA SER A 286 -5.24 -0.25 -30.73
C SER A 286 -4.07 -0.06 -29.76
N PHE A 287 -4.41 0.36 -28.53
CA PHE A 287 -3.67 -0.05 -27.35
C PHE A 287 -4.45 -1.17 -26.64
N CYS A 288 -3.75 -2.29 -26.44
CA CYS A 288 -4.18 -3.52 -25.79
C CYS A 288 -4.40 -3.38 -24.28
#